data_AF-A0AA50DXH5-F1
#
_entry.id   AF-A0AA50DXH5-F1
#
_cell.length_a   1.000
_cell.length_b   1.000
_cell.length_c   1.000
_cell.angle_alpha   90.00
_cell.angle_beta   90.00
_cell.angle_gamma   90.00
#
_symmetry.space_group_name_H-M   'P 1'
#
loop_
_entity.id
_entity.type
_entity.pdbx_description
1 polymer ?
#
loop_
_entity_poly.entity_id
_entity_poly.type
_entity_poly.pdbx_seq_one_letter_code
_entity_poly.pdbx_strand_id
1 'polypeptide(L)' 'MSSENIATVTKMLESLPETTQTQLIEHLREYIASLQDELEWDNLVSKTQHNLIEVARKAKQEIAEGKSQPMDYEQL' A
#
# COMPACT_ATOMS: atom_id res chain seq x y z
N MET A 1 15.15 -15.41 16.13
CA MET A 1 14.51 -14.07 16.19
C MET A 1 13.18 -14.01 15.44
N SER A 2 13.13 -13.92 14.11
CA SER A 2 11.83 -13.77 13.40
C SER A 2 10.88 -14.97 13.61
N SER A 3 11.39 -16.20 13.49
CA SER A 3 10.59 -17.42 13.70
C SER A 3 10.11 -17.61 15.14
N GLU A 4 10.90 -17.19 16.14
CA GLU A 4 10.54 -17.26 17.56
C GLU A 4 9.40 -16.29 17.89
N ASN A 5 9.41 -15.09 17.30
CA ASN A 5 8.33 -14.12 17.47
C ASN A 5 7.02 -14.63 16.83
N ILE A 6 7.09 -15.23 15.63
CA ILE A 6 5.92 -15.84 14.98
C ILE A 6 5.36 -16.97 15.85
N ALA A 7 6.22 -17.86 16.34
CA ALA A 7 5.79 -18.96 17.22
C ALA A 7 5.12 -18.44 18.50
N THR A 8 5.63 -17.35 19.07
CA THR A 8 5.03 -16.70 20.25
C THR A 8 3.64 -16.16 19.95
N VAL A 9 3.45 -15.46 18.83
CA VAL A 9 2.13 -14.95 18.41
C VAL A 9 1.15 -16.10 18.18
N THR A 10 1.59 -17.18 17.54
CA THR A 10 0.77 -18.39 17.37
C THR A 10 0.32 -18.96 18.72
N LYS A 11 1.22 -19.05 19.70
CA LYS A 11 0.87 -19.54 21.05
C LYS A 11 -0.10 -18.60 21.78
N MET A 12 0.04 -17.30 21.60
CA MET A 12 -0.91 -16.32 22.14
C MET A 12 -2.30 -16.51 21.54
N LEU A 13 -2.40 -16.71 20.22
CA LEU A 13 -3.66 -17.00 19.52
C LEU A 13 -4.29 -18.30 20.03
N GLU A 14 -3.52 -19.39 20.10
CA GLU A 14 -3.99 -20.70 20.58
C GLU A 14 -4.56 -20.65 22.02
N SER A 15 -4.12 -19.70 22.84
CA SER A 15 -4.58 -19.54 24.23
C SER A 15 -5.96 -18.90 24.38
N LEU A 16 -6.51 -18.33 23.30
CA LEU A 16 -7.80 -17.63 23.31
C LEU A 16 -8.98 -18.59 23.07
N PRO A 17 -10.21 -18.25 23.49
CA PRO A 17 -11.41 -18.97 23.07
C PRO A 17 -11.57 -18.96 21.54
N GLU A 18 -12.10 -20.04 20.96
CA GLU A 18 -12.23 -20.21 19.51
C GLU A 18 -12.91 -19.01 18.82
N THR A 19 -13.98 -18.48 19.40
CA THR A 19 -14.69 -17.30 18.87
C THR A 19 -13.80 -16.06 18.81
N THR A 20 -12.93 -15.88 19.80
CA THR A 20 -11.95 -14.79 19.85
C THR A 20 -10.79 -15.02 18.88
N GLN A 21 -10.37 -16.28 18.69
CA GLN A 21 -9.38 -16.64 17.67
C GLN A 21 -9.86 -16.26 16.27
N THR A 22 -11.09 -16.64 15.92
CA THR A 22 -11.67 -16.31 14.61
C THR A 22 -11.72 -14.80 14.40
N GLN A 23 -12.20 -14.03 15.38
CA GLN A 23 -12.26 -12.58 15.27
C GLN A 23 -10.87 -11.95 15.06
N LEU A 24 -9.87 -12.40 15.82
CA LEU A 24 -8.51 -11.88 15.70
C LEU A 24 -7.86 -12.28 14.38
N ILE A 25 -8.11 -13.49 13.87
CA ILE A 25 -7.62 -13.94 12.56
C ILE A 25 -8.14 -13.03 11.45
N GLU A 26 -9.41 -12.64 11.47
CA GLU A 26 -9.97 -11.73 10.46
C GLU A 26 -9.26 -10.37 10.47
N HIS A 27 -9.08 -9.77 11.64
CA HIS A 27 -8.34 -8.52 11.76
C HIS A 27 -6.87 -8.63 11.32
N LEU A 28 -6.22 -9.76 11.62
CA LEU A 28 -4.86 -10.01 11.17
C LEU A 28 -4.76 -10.16 9.66
N ARG A 29 -5.76 -10.76 9.00
CA ARG A 29 -5.81 -10.85 7.52
C ARG A 29 -5.87 -9.47 6.89
N GLU A 30 -6.77 -8.62 7.37
CA GLU A 30 -6.91 -7.24 6.89
C GLU A 30 -5.62 -6.45 7.10
N TYR A 31 -5.01 -6.55 8.29
CA TYR A 31 -3.77 -5.87 8.60
C TYR A 31 -2.61 -6.34 7.71
N ILE A 32 -2.45 -7.65 7.53
CA ILE A 32 -1.42 -8.22 6.64
C ILE A 32 -1.63 -7.75 5.20
N ALA A 33 -2.86 -7.71 4.71
CA ALA A 33 -3.16 -7.19 3.37
C ALA A 33 -2.73 -5.73 3.23
N SER A 34 -3.07 -4.87 4.21
CA SER A 34 -2.63 -3.46 4.18
C SER A 34 -1.11 -3.29 4.18
N LEU A 35 -0.38 -4.16 4.90
CA LEU A 35 1.08 -4.14 4.90
C LEU A 35 1.67 -4.59 3.56
N GLN A 36 1.04 -5.57 2.91
CA GLN A 36 1.46 -6.04 1.59
C GLN A 36 1.25 -4.96 0.53
N ASP A 37 0.11 -4.28 0.57
CA ASP A 37 -0.19 -3.17 -0.35
C ASP A 37 0.80 -2.01 -0.18
N GLU A 38 1.11 -1.62 1.07
CA GLU A 38 2.10 -0.57 1.35
C GLU A 38 3.50 -0.97 0.84
N LEU A 39 3.90 -2.22 1.04
CA LEU A 39 5.19 -2.72 0.54
C LEU A 39 5.25 -2.73 -0.99
N GLU A 40 4.16 -3.08 -1.66
CA GLU A 40 4.06 -2.99 -3.12
C GLU A 40 4.15 -1.54 -3.57
N TRP A 41 3.43 -0.63 -2.91
CA TRP A 41 3.46 0.80 -3.20
C TRP A 41 4.87 1.38 -3.06
N ASP A 42 5.56 1.11 -1.96
CA ASP A 42 6.94 1.53 -1.73
C ASP A 42 7.89 0.99 -2.81
N ASN A 43 7.69 -0.26 -3.23
CA ASN A 43 8.48 -0.85 -4.29
C ASN A 43 8.25 -0.16 -5.64
N LEU A 44 7.00 0.13 -5.99
CA LEU A 44 6.65 0.82 -7.23
C LEU A 44 7.17 2.26 -7.23
N VAL A 45 6.98 2.98 -6.13
CA VAL A 45 7.47 4.36 -6.00
C VAL A 45 8.98 4.40 -6.05
N SER A 46 9.69 3.56 -5.30
CA SER A 46 11.17 3.56 -5.34
C SER A 46 11.75 3.34 -6.75
N LYS A 47 11.07 2.54 -7.59
CA LYS A 47 11.46 2.31 -8.98
C LYS A 47 11.08 3.46 -9.93
N THR A 48 10.01 4.19 -9.66
CA THR A 48 9.40 5.14 -10.61
C THR A 48 9.51 6.60 -10.19
N GLN A 49 9.96 6.89 -8.97
CA GLN A 49 9.96 8.22 -8.37
C GLN A 49 10.65 9.27 -9.24
N HIS A 50 11.82 8.94 -9.80
CA HIS A 50 12.54 9.88 -10.66
C HIS A 50 11.71 10.25 -11.90
N ASN A 51 11.17 9.25 -12.59
CA ASN A 51 10.33 9.48 -13.77
C ASN A 51 9.06 10.27 -13.42
N LEU A 52 8.42 9.97 -12.29
CA LEU A 52 7.25 10.72 -11.81
C LEU A 52 7.59 12.20 -11.58
N ILE A 53 8.74 12.51 -11.00
CA ILE A 53 9.21 13.88 -10.79
C ILE A 53 9.44 14.59 -12.13
N GLU A 54 10.09 13.93 -13.09
CA GLU A 54 10.35 14.50 -14.41
C GLU A 54 9.06 14.78 -15.17
N VAL A 55 8.12 13.83 -15.20
CA VAL A 55 6.80 13.99 -15.82
C VAL A 55 6.01 15.10 -15.14
N ALA A 56 6.00 15.17 -13.81
CA ALA A 56 5.32 16.23 -13.08
C ALA A 56 5.93 17.63 -13.36
N ARG A 57 7.26 17.72 -13.50
CA ARG A 57 7.93 18.97 -13.88
C ARG A 57 7.53 19.39 -15.28
N LYS A 58 7.54 18.46 -16.24
CA LYS A 58 7.13 18.71 -17.62
C LYS A 58 5.67 19.18 -17.69
N ALA A 59 4.76 18.50 -16.98
CA ALA A 59 3.36 18.90 -16.93
C ALA A 59 3.17 20.33 -16.40
N LYS A 60 3.91 20.71 -15.34
CA LYS A 60 3.91 22.10 -14.83
C LYS A 60 4.39 23.11 -15.86
N GLN A 61 5.43 22.78 -16.62
CA GLN A 61 5.91 23.64 -17.70
C GLN A 61 4.86 23.78 -18.81
N GLU A 62 4.24 22.68 -19.25
CA GLU A 62 3.20 22.69 -20.29
C GLU A 62 1.97 23.50 -19.86
N ILE A 63 1.57 23.43 -18.59
CA ILE A 63 0.52 24.30 -18.02
C ILE A 63 0.92 25.77 -18.11
N ALA A 64 2.14 26.12 -17.72
CA ALA A 64 2.63 27.51 -17.78
C ALA A 64 2.73 28.03 -19.22
N GLU A 65 3.02 27.15 -20.18
CA GLU A 65 3.02 27.44 -21.62
C GLU A 65 1.62 27.48 -22.24
N GLY A 66 0.56 27.24 -21.45
CA GLY A 66 -0.83 27.24 -21.93
C GLY A 66 -1.22 26.03 -22.76
N LYS A 67 -0.45 24.93 -22.70
CA LYS A 67 -0.69 23.69 -23.45
C LYS A 67 -1.61 22.71 -22.72
N SER A 68 -2.05 23.04 -21.50
CA SER A 68 -2.96 22.21 -20.72
C SER A 68 -4.40 22.38 -21.16
N GLN A 69 -5.14 21.28 -21.19
CA GLN A 69 -6.60 21.26 -21.36
C GLN A 69 -7.26 20.70 -20.09
N PRO A 70 -8.51 21.11 -19.78
CA PRO A 70 -9.29 20.46 -18.73
C PRO A 70 -9.42 18.95 -18.97
N MET A 71 -9.42 18.18 -17.89
CA MET A 71 -9.61 16.73 -17.96
C MET A 71 -11.02 16.42 -18.47
N ASP A 72 -11.12 15.64 -19.55
CA ASP A 72 -12.39 15.19 -20.10
C ASP A 72 -12.74 13.83 -19.50
N TYR A 73 -13.77 13.80 -18.64
CA TYR A 73 -14.21 12.59 -17.94
C TYR A 73 -14.98 11.60 -18.83
N GLU A 74 -15.44 12.04 -20.00
CA GLU A 74 -16.15 11.18 -20.96
C GLU A 74 -15.18 10.38 -21.87
N GLN A 75 -13.89 10.67 -21.80
CA GLN A 75 -12.83 10.02 -22.59
C GLN A 75 -11.82 9.20 -21.75
N LEU A 76 -12.13 8.98 -20.47
CA LEU A 76 -11.36 8.19 -19.52
C LEU A 76 -11.72 6.70 -19.58
#